data_AF-A0AAV5ERK4-F1
#
_entry.id   AF-A0AAV5ERK4-F1
#
_cell.length_a   1.000
_cell.length_b   1.000
_cell.length_c   1.000
_cell.angle_alpha   90.00
_cell.angle_beta   90.00
_cell.angle_gamma   90.00
#
_symmetry.space_group_name_H-M   'P 1'
#
loop_
_entity.id
_entity.type
_entity.pdbx_description
1 polymer ?
#
loop_
_entity_poly.entity_id
_entity_poly.type
_entity_poly.pdbx_seq_one_letter_code
_entity_poly.pdbx_strand_id
1 'polypeptide(L)'
;MNFLTGANGTKRRTYPDDEKFTIYAAILARTDPPVLHHGVIKEVAAMFGMPTRTVQKIWHKGQHGGFEELKDKRKKNSGRKKIEISPEAIKNVDLKDRTTLKDLAEKLGVKKSTLHNRFKEGCFRRHTNDIKFTLTSDNMKARVQYCLSMLRETNDGGKTFDPMYNTIYIDEKWFYRTRRNQKYYLANDEQRPRRSVKSKNFIEKVMFLAVITRPRYDNDGHCIFDGKIGIFPFTIVEPAKRKSQNRPRGENFCIQKIKVSFCFVYNLKKIFLFPCRNDDHKGYDISEKGALSRVFDPQGNSCYQSQMAS
;
A
#
# COMPACT_ATOMS: atom_id res chain seq x y z
N MET A 1 49.32 18.82 -25.74
CA MET A 1 48.16 19.00 -26.64
C MET A 1 48.22 17.91 -27.68
N ASN A 2 47.38 16.88 -27.58
CA ASN A 2 47.41 15.77 -28.53
C ASN A 2 46.25 15.92 -29.51
N PHE A 3 46.59 16.35 -30.73
CA PHE A 3 45.69 16.26 -31.87
C PHE A 3 45.66 14.80 -32.32
N LEU A 4 44.62 14.06 -31.92
CA LEU A 4 44.36 12.72 -32.43
C LEU A 4 43.77 12.83 -33.83
N THR A 5 44.61 12.54 -34.83
CA THR A 5 44.23 12.06 -36.14
C THR A 5 43.64 10.66 -35.99
N GLY A 6 42.37 10.46 -36.40
CA GLY A 6 41.77 9.12 -36.36
C GLY A 6 40.30 9.03 -36.74
N ALA A 7 40.05 8.24 -37.79
CA ALA A 7 38.79 7.59 -38.19
C ALA A 7 37.66 8.46 -38.79
N ASN A 8 37.55 8.39 -40.13
CA ASN A 8 36.37 8.73 -40.93
C ASN A 8 35.19 7.78 -40.63
N GLY A 9 34.60 7.91 -39.44
CA GLY A 9 33.21 7.52 -39.21
C GLY A 9 32.36 8.78 -39.32
N THR A 10 31.45 8.86 -40.30
CA THR A 10 30.53 10.00 -40.51
C THR A 10 29.48 10.12 -39.40
N LYS A 11 29.92 10.25 -38.14
CA LYS A 11 29.07 10.71 -37.04
C LYS A 11 29.04 12.23 -37.10
N ARG A 12 27.84 12.82 -37.09
CA ARG A 12 27.68 14.28 -36.96
C ARG A 12 28.41 14.75 -35.69
N ARG A 13 29.48 15.55 -35.86
CA ARG A 13 30.22 16.14 -34.75
C ARG A 13 29.33 17.14 -34.01
N THR A 14 29.05 16.87 -32.74
CA THR A 14 28.37 17.78 -31.82
C THR A 14 29.40 18.47 -30.96
N TYR A 15 29.21 19.78 -30.76
CA TYR A 15 30.10 20.61 -29.95
C TYR A 15 29.43 20.91 -28.62
N PRO A 16 30.15 20.79 -27.48
CA PRO A 16 29.63 21.14 -26.18
C PRO A 16 29.32 22.64 -26.09
N ASP A 17 28.49 23.02 -25.13
CA ASP A 17 28.03 24.40 -24.99
C ASP A 17 29.19 25.35 -24.61
N ASP A 18 30.16 24.87 -23.81
CA ASP A 18 31.35 25.64 -23.42
C ASP A 18 32.23 26.03 -24.61
N GLU A 19 32.40 25.11 -25.59
CA GLU A 19 33.12 25.40 -26.84
C GLU A 19 32.37 26.45 -27.69
N LYS A 20 31.04 26.42 -27.71
CA LYS A 20 30.25 27.43 -28.43
C LYS A 20 30.37 28.80 -27.78
N PHE A 21 30.38 28.85 -26.44
CA PHE A 21 30.50 30.11 -25.69
C PHE A 21 31.89 30.73 -25.87
N THR A 22 32.94 29.94 -25.78
CA THR A 22 34.32 30.41 -26.00
C THR A 22 34.53 30.92 -27.43
N ILE A 23 33.99 30.24 -28.43
CA ILE A 23 34.00 30.71 -29.82
C ILE A 23 33.23 32.02 -29.98
N TYR A 24 32.03 32.10 -29.40
CA TYR A 24 31.21 33.31 -29.50
C TYR A 24 31.88 34.51 -28.81
N ALA A 25 32.46 34.32 -27.63
CA ALA A 25 33.26 35.33 -26.94
C ALA A 25 34.51 35.74 -27.75
N ALA A 26 35.18 34.78 -28.39
CA ALA A 26 36.36 35.04 -29.23
C ALA A 26 36.03 35.81 -30.52
N ILE A 27 34.81 35.68 -31.04
CA ILE A 27 34.32 36.51 -32.15
C ILE A 27 33.96 37.90 -31.61
N LEU A 28 33.22 37.97 -30.49
CA LEU A 28 32.83 39.24 -29.86
C LEU A 28 34.04 40.14 -29.55
N ALA A 29 35.13 39.57 -29.04
CA ALA A 29 36.37 40.30 -28.74
C ALA A 29 37.12 40.82 -29.98
N ARG A 30 36.76 40.35 -31.18
CA ARG A 30 37.38 40.74 -32.47
C ARG A 30 36.39 41.49 -33.38
N THR A 31 35.25 41.89 -32.83
CA THR A 31 34.22 42.67 -33.51
C THR A 31 34.07 44.03 -32.86
N ASP A 32 34.05 45.07 -33.69
CA ASP A 32 33.51 46.37 -33.32
C ASP A 32 32.02 46.38 -33.66
N PRO A 33 31.09 46.42 -32.69
CA PRO A 33 29.66 46.42 -32.99
C PRO A 33 29.32 47.61 -33.91
N PRO A 34 28.64 47.43 -35.06
CA PRO A 34 27.89 46.26 -35.52
C PRO A 34 28.56 45.41 -36.64
N VAL A 35 29.83 45.67 -36.98
CA VAL A 35 30.48 45.12 -38.19
C VAL A 35 31.44 43.99 -37.85
N LEU A 36 31.24 42.83 -38.49
CA LEU A 36 32.18 41.71 -38.44
C LEU A 36 33.21 41.84 -39.57
N HIS A 37 34.48 42.04 -39.21
CA HIS A 37 35.55 42.15 -40.18
C HIS A 37 35.72 40.87 -41.01
N HIS A 38 36.03 41.07 -42.30
CA HIS A 38 36.24 39.97 -43.23
C HIS A 38 37.43 39.11 -42.77
N GLY A 39 37.23 37.80 -42.67
CA GLY A 39 38.27 36.84 -42.29
C GLY A 39 38.22 36.37 -40.83
N VAL A 40 37.62 37.12 -39.91
CA VAL A 40 37.56 36.78 -38.47
C VAL A 40 36.95 35.39 -38.23
N ILE A 41 35.88 35.03 -38.96
CA ILE A 41 35.26 33.70 -38.85
C ILE A 41 36.24 32.60 -39.29
N LYS A 42 37.05 32.84 -40.34
CA LYS A 42 38.04 31.86 -40.84
C LYS A 42 39.19 31.69 -39.85
N GLU A 43 39.66 32.78 -39.26
CA GLU A 43 40.71 32.76 -38.24
C GLU A 43 40.25 32.03 -36.97
N VAL A 44 39.05 32.36 -36.47
CA VAL A 44 38.46 31.68 -35.31
C VAL A 44 38.21 30.20 -35.63
N ALA A 45 37.75 29.88 -36.83
CA ALA A 45 37.60 28.49 -37.27
C ALA A 45 38.94 27.73 -37.27
N ALA A 46 40.03 28.36 -37.72
CA ALA A 46 41.37 27.77 -37.71
C ALA A 46 41.91 27.58 -36.28
N MET A 47 41.74 28.57 -35.40
CA MET A 47 42.18 28.50 -33.99
C MET A 47 41.55 27.35 -33.22
N PHE A 48 40.25 27.09 -33.43
CA PHE A 48 39.51 26.04 -32.73
C PHE A 48 39.41 24.73 -33.52
N GLY A 49 40.02 24.62 -34.71
CA GLY A 49 39.96 23.42 -35.55
C GLY A 49 38.53 23.05 -35.99
N MET A 50 37.66 24.04 -36.14
CA MET A 50 36.25 23.85 -36.49
C MET A 50 35.95 24.20 -37.95
N PRO A 51 34.96 23.56 -38.59
CA PRO A 51 34.48 24.00 -39.89
C PRO A 51 33.93 25.44 -39.82
N THR A 52 34.31 26.30 -40.76
CA THR A 52 33.87 27.70 -40.84
C THR A 52 32.34 27.86 -40.78
N ARG A 53 31.61 26.91 -41.38
CA ARG A 53 30.13 26.89 -41.38
C ARG A 53 29.53 26.68 -39.98
N THR A 54 30.24 26.02 -39.07
CA THR A 54 29.81 25.85 -37.68
C THR A 54 29.99 27.15 -36.91
N VAL A 55 31.15 27.79 -37.05
CA VAL A 55 31.47 29.08 -36.40
C VAL A 55 30.48 30.17 -36.86
N GLN A 56 30.17 30.21 -38.16
CA GLN A 56 29.16 31.12 -38.71
C GLN A 56 27.76 30.86 -38.14
N LYS A 57 27.37 29.59 -37.96
CA LYS A 57 26.08 29.25 -37.30
C LYS A 57 26.04 29.67 -35.84
N ILE A 58 27.15 29.53 -35.12
CA ILE A 58 27.27 30.01 -33.72
C ILE A 58 27.10 31.53 -33.70
N TRP A 59 27.79 32.26 -34.57
CA TRP A 59 27.68 33.71 -34.67
C TRP A 59 26.23 34.18 -34.91
N HIS A 60 25.56 33.66 -35.94
CA HIS A 60 24.18 34.05 -36.24
C HIS A 60 23.21 33.72 -35.11
N LYS A 61 23.34 32.55 -34.46
CA LYS A 61 22.52 32.21 -33.30
C LYS A 61 22.75 33.16 -32.11
N GLY A 62 24.01 33.48 -31.85
CA GLY A 62 24.39 34.42 -30.80
C GLY A 62 23.87 35.84 -31.07
N GLN A 63 23.86 36.30 -32.33
CA GLN A 63 23.26 37.59 -32.68
C GLN A 63 21.75 37.67 -32.37
N HIS A 64 21.01 36.56 -32.46
CA HIS A 64 19.57 36.55 -32.20
C HIS A 64 19.21 36.48 -30.71
N GLY A 65 20.02 35.85 -29.86
CA GLY A 65 19.62 35.58 -28.47
C GLY A 65 20.78 35.36 -27.50
N GLY A 66 21.99 35.81 -27.85
CA GLY A 66 23.19 35.71 -27.03
C GLY A 66 23.57 34.29 -26.66
N PHE A 67 24.16 34.13 -25.48
CA PHE A 67 24.66 32.84 -24.99
C PHE A 67 23.55 31.80 -24.73
N GLU A 68 22.33 32.21 -24.39
CA GLU A 68 21.23 31.25 -24.13
C GLU A 68 20.78 30.50 -25.39
N GLU A 69 20.82 31.15 -26.56
CA GLU A 69 20.44 30.51 -27.82
C GLU A 69 21.50 29.52 -28.34
N LEU A 70 22.72 29.60 -27.81
CA LEU A 70 23.82 28.69 -28.13
C LEU A 70 23.74 27.35 -27.41
N LYS A 71 23.01 27.27 -26.29
CA LYS A 71 22.81 26.02 -25.53
C LYS A 71 22.08 24.97 -26.36
N ASP A 72 22.49 23.72 -26.24
CA ASP A 72 21.84 22.61 -26.96
C ASP A 72 20.44 22.29 -26.40
N LYS A 73 19.41 22.80 -27.09
CA LYS A 73 17.99 22.51 -26.80
C LYS A 73 17.58 21.05 -27.07
N ARG A 74 18.47 20.23 -27.64
CA ARG A 74 18.21 18.82 -27.98
C ARG A 74 17.83 18.00 -26.75
N LYS A 75 18.46 18.21 -25.59
CA LYS A 75 18.11 17.48 -24.35
C LYS A 75 16.63 17.63 -23.96
N LYS A 76 16.01 18.78 -24.27
CA LYS A 76 14.59 19.06 -24.00
C LYS A 76 13.66 18.61 -25.14
N ASN A 77 14.16 18.62 -26.37
CA ASN A 77 13.37 18.37 -27.58
C ASN A 77 13.59 16.98 -28.19
N SER A 78 14.44 16.14 -27.59
CA SER A 78 14.71 14.79 -28.04
C SER A 78 13.69 13.78 -27.54
N GLY A 79 13.45 12.75 -28.35
CA GLY A 79 12.62 11.61 -27.99
C GLY A 79 11.17 11.74 -28.44
N ARG A 80 10.44 10.63 -28.27
CA ARG A 80 9.02 10.54 -28.61
C ARG A 80 8.18 11.33 -27.60
N LYS A 81 7.30 12.22 -28.10
CA LYS A 81 6.37 12.96 -27.24
C LYS A 81 5.40 12.01 -26.54
N LYS A 82 5.12 12.36 -25.28
CA LYS A 82 4.24 11.62 -24.38
C LYS A 82 2.78 11.79 -24.85
N ILE A 83 2.04 10.68 -24.98
CA ILE A 83 0.58 10.72 -25.22
C ILE A 83 -0.10 11.06 -23.90
N GLU A 84 -0.58 12.28 -23.76
CA GLU A 84 -1.27 12.75 -22.56
C GLU A 84 -2.70 12.21 -22.53
N ILE A 85 -3.13 11.76 -21.36
CA ILE A 85 -4.50 11.29 -21.13
C ILE A 85 -5.15 12.31 -20.23
N SER A 86 -6.14 13.03 -20.75
CA SER A 86 -6.82 14.06 -19.96
C SER A 86 -7.65 13.41 -18.85
N PRO A 87 -7.66 13.99 -17.64
CA PRO A 87 -8.49 13.49 -16.55
C PRO A 87 -9.99 13.61 -16.88
N GLU A 88 -10.37 14.57 -17.72
CA GLU A 88 -11.74 14.76 -18.21
C GLU A 88 -12.18 13.61 -19.11
N ALA A 89 -11.33 13.12 -20.01
CA ALA A 89 -11.64 11.97 -20.84
C ALA A 89 -11.95 10.72 -19.99
N ILE A 90 -11.20 10.51 -18.90
CA ILE A 90 -11.49 9.42 -17.95
C ILE A 90 -12.83 9.66 -17.23
N LYS A 91 -13.15 10.90 -16.86
CA LYS A 91 -14.41 11.26 -16.20
C LYS A 91 -15.64 11.10 -17.10
N ASN A 92 -15.49 11.15 -18.42
CA ASN A 92 -16.61 10.98 -19.36
C ASN A 92 -16.97 9.52 -19.65
N VAL A 93 -16.08 8.56 -19.38
CA VAL A 93 -16.35 7.12 -19.57
C VAL A 93 -17.26 6.61 -18.45
N ASP A 94 -18.28 5.78 -18.68
CA ASP A 94 -19.10 5.28 -17.57
C ASP A 94 -18.32 4.41 -16.57
N LEU A 95 -18.69 4.45 -15.28
CA LEU A 95 -18.01 3.68 -14.22
C LEU A 95 -17.93 2.18 -14.50
N LYS A 96 -18.93 1.61 -15.19
CA LYS A 96 -18.96 0.20 -15.59
C LYS A 96 -17.78 -0.19 -16.49
N ASP A 97 -17.33 0.75 -17.32
CA ASP A 97 -16.24 0.57 -18.28
C ASP A 97 -14.87 1.00 -17.72
N ARG A 98 -14.79 1.44 -16.46
CA ARG A 98 -13.53 1.83 -15.79
C ARG A 98 -12.94 0.74 -14.89
N THR A 99 -13.48 -0.48 -14.95
CA THR A 99 -13.13 -1.55 -14.00
C THR A 99 -11.72 -2.11 -14.27
N THR A 100 -11.39 -2.41 -15.52
CA THR A 100 -10.05 -2.88 -15.91
C THR A 100 -9.30 -1.85 -16.75
N LEU A 101 -7.97 -1.91 -16.71
CA LEU A 101 -7.13 -1.10 -17.60
C LEU A 101 -7.33 -1.45 -19.08
N LYS A 102 -7.92 -2.60 -19.41
CA LYS A 102 -8.20 -2.98 -20.79
C LYS A 102 -9.43 -2.23 -21.28
N ASP A 103 -10.53 -2.30 -20.54
CA ASP A 103 -11.82 -1.70 -20.91
C ASP A 103 -11.71 -0.17 -20.97
N LEU A 104 -11.03 0.42 -19.99
CA LEU A 104 -10.76 1.86 -19.99
C LEU A 104 -9.90 2.28 -21.19
N ALA A 105 -8.93 1.46 -21.59
CA ALA A 105 -8.07 1.76 -22.73
C ALA A 105 -8.84 1.70 -24.05
N GLU A 106 -9.73 0.72 -24.20
CA GLU A 106 -10.60 0.56 -25.36
C GLU A 106 -11.55 1.76 -25.52
N LYS A 107 -12.19 2.20 -24.43
CA LYS A 107 -13.08 3.37 -24.44
C LYS A 107 -12.35 4.69 -24.69
N LEU A 108 -11.11 4.81 -24.24
CA LEU A 108 -10.26 5.98 -24.50
C LEU A 108 -9.56 5.93 -25.87
N GLY A 109 -9.67 4.83 -26.63
CA GLY A 109 -8.95 4.65 -27.89
C GLY A 109 -7.43 4.59 -27.75
N VAL A 110 -6.91 4.24 -26.57
CA VAL A 110 -5.46 4.15 -26.30
C VAL A 110 -5.01 2.70 -26.13
N LYS A 111 -3.73 2.44 -26.34
CA LYS A 111 -3.16 1.12 -26.03
C LYS A 111 -3.12 0.89 -24.51
N LYS A 112 -3.51 -0.30 -24.06
CA LYS A 112 -3.45 -0.73 -22.64
C LYS A 112 -2.08 -0.46 -21.99
N SER A 113 -0.99 -0.70 -22.72
CA SER A 113 0.38 -0.46 -22.23
C SER A 113 0.66 1.02 -21.96
N THR A 114 0.18 1.92 -22.83
CA THR A 114 0.26 3.37 -22.62
C THR A 114 -0.49 3.75 -21.34
N LEU A 115 -1.73 3.27 -21.18
CA LEU A 115 -2.55 3.57 -20.02
C LEU A 115 -1.91 3.02 -18.72
N HIS A 116 -1.33 1.83 -18.75
CA HIS A 116 -0.60 1.26 -17.62
C HIS A 116 0.64 2.06 -17.23
N ASN A 117 1.39 2.59 -18.20
CA ASN A 117 2.53 3.46 -17.91
C ASN A 117 2.07 4.76 -17.25
N ARG A 118 0.97 5.36 -17.72
CA ARG A 118 0.35 6.54 -17.07
C ARG A 118 -0.14 6.26 -15.65
N PHE A 119 -0.68 5.07 -15.42
CA PHE A 119 -1.05 4.62 -14.08
C PHE A 119 0.18 4.55 -13.16
N LYS A 120 1.31 3.99 -13.64
CA LYS A 120 2.57 3.94 -12.86
C LYS A 120 3.18 5.31 -12.60
N GLU A 121 3.03 6.25 -13.53
CA GLU A 121 3.45 7.65 -13.38
C GLU A 121 2.54 8.46 -12.43
N GLY A 122 1.38 7.91 -12.02
CA GLY A 122 0.47 8.56 -11.08
C GLY A 122 -0.55 9.52 -11.70
N CYS A 123 -0.74 9.49 -13.02
CA CYS A 123 -1.71 10.37 -13.70
C CYS A 123 -3.17 10.12 -13.27
N PHE A 124 -3.48 8.91 -12.80
CA PHE A 124 -4.77 8.55 -12.21
C PHE A 124 -4.59 7.37 -11.24
N ARG A 125 -5.59 7.14 -10.38
CA ARG A 125 -5.51 6.15 -9.29
C ARG A 125 -6.51 5.02 -9.46
N ARG A 126 -6.16 3.85 -8.92
CA ARG A 126 -7.09 2.73 -8.71
C ARG A 126 -7.73 2.90 -7.33
N HIS A 127 -9.04 2.73 -7.26
CA HIS A 127 -9.78 2.67 -6.02
C HIS A 127 -10.54 1.35 -5.94
N THR A 128 -10.52 0.71 -4.78
CA THR A 128 -11.33 -0.47 -4.47
C THR A 128 -12.56 -0.02 -3.69
N ASN A 129 -13.74 -0.31 -4.21
CA ASN A 129 -14.99 -0.03 -3.54
C ASN A 129 -15.54 -1.33 -2.96
N ASP A 130 -15.51 -1.47 -1.65
CA ASP A 130 -16.07 -2.65 -0.98
C ASP A 130 -17.55 -2.42 -0.73
N ILE A 131 -18.35 -3.47 -0.94
CA ILE A 131 -19.78 -3.45 -0.62
C ILE A 131 -19.94 -3.29 0.89
N LYS A 132 -20.62 -2.22 1.30
CA LYS A 132 -21.02 -2.00 2.70
C LYS A 132 -22.47 -2.42 2.87
N PHE A 133 -22.82 -2.87 4.07
CA PHE A 133 -24.21 -3.18 4.40
C PHE A 133 -25.08 -1.93 4.29
N THR A 134 -26.25 -2.07 3.69
CA THR A 134 -27.24 -0.98 3.59
C THR A 134 -27.84 -0.72 4.97
N LEU A 135 -27.65 0.49 5.49
CA LEU A 135 -28.31 0.91 6.73
C LEU A 135 -29.72 1.38 6.39
N THR A 136 -30.74 0.75 7.00
CA THR A 136 -32.10 1.27 6.99
C THR A 136 -32.20 2.51 7.88
N SER A 137 -33.21 3.35 7.67
CA SER A 137 -33.48 4.52 8.53
C SER A 137 -33.60 4.13 10.01
N ASP A 138 -34.19 2.97 10.29
CA ASP A 138 -34.39 2.48 11.65
C ASP A 138 -33.06 2.03 12.26
N ASN A 139 -32.20 1.36 11.48
CA ASN A 139 -30.84 1.03 11.92
C ASN A 139 -30.03 2.30 12.21
N MET A 140 -30.19 3.36 11.41
CA MET A 140 -29.53 4.64 11.66
C MET A 140 -30.00 5.26 12.98
N LYS A 141 -31.33 5.32 13.20
CA LYS A 141 -31.92 5.84 14.45
C LYS A 141 -31.45 5.03 15.66
N ALA A 142 -31.49 3.70 15.58
CA ALA A 142 -31.06 2.82 16.67
C ALA A 142 -29.58 3.04 17.04
N ARG A 143 -28.70 3.23 16.04
CA ARG A 143 -27.29 3.53 16.27
C ARG A 143 -27.09 4.89 16.94
N VAL A 144 -27.83 5.92 16.52
CA VAL A 144 -27.75 7.24 17.15
C VAL A 144 -28.29 7.19 18.58
N GLN A 145 -29.44 6.55 18.81
CA GLN A 145 -30.00 6.34 20.14
C GLN A 145 -29.02 5.61 21.07
N TYR A 146 -28.34 4.59 20.55
CA TYR A 146 -27.30 3.89 21.30
C TYR A 146 -26.14 4.83 21.67
N CYS A 147 -25.63 5.65 20.74
CA CYS A 147 -24.58 6.63 21.05
C CYS A 147 -25.05 7.66 22.09
N LEU A 148 -26.30 8.12 21.99
CA LEU A 148 -26.89 9.05 22.96
C LEU A 148 -27.03 8.43 24.34
N SER A 149 -27.36 7.13 24.42
CA SER A 149 -27.44 6.41 25.70
C SER A 149 -26.09 6.29 26.42
N MET A 150 -24.98 6.51 25.72
CA MET A 150 -23.63 6.54 26.29
C MET A 150 -23.21 7.93 26.76
N LEU A 151 -24.02 8.97 26.58
CA LEU A 151 -23.73 10.31 27.11
C LEU A 151 -24.20 10.41 28.56
N ARG A 152 -23.35 10.97 29.41
CA ARG A 152 -23.63 11.31 30.81
C ARG A 152 -23.57 12.82 30.98
N GLU A 153 -24.48 13.34 31.78
CA GLU A 153 -24.46 14.75 32.16
C GLU A 153 -23.40 14.96 33.24
N THR A 154 -22.58 15.99 33.07
CA THR A 154 -21.60 16.45 34.06
C THR A 154 -22.23 17.53 34.92
N ASN A 155 -21.74 17.68 36.16
CA ASN A 155 -22.26 18.67 37.11
C ASN A 155 -22.24 20.11 36.57
N ASP A 156 -21.32 20.42 35.64
CA ASP A 156 -21.17 21.73 35.01
C ASP A 156 -22.17 21.98 33.85
N GLY A 157 -23.19 21.11 33.68
CA GLY A 157 -24.15 21.17 32.59
C GLY A 157 -23.63 20.68 31.23
N GLY A 158 -22.35 20.28 31.16
CA GLY A 158 -21.76 19.62 29.99
C GLY A 158 -22.26 18.18 29.80
N LYS A 159 -22.02 17.60 28.61
CA LYS A 159 -22.26 16.18 28.33
C LYS A 159 -20.94 15.51 27.97
N THR A 160 -20.60 14.45 28.69
CA THR A 160 -19.39 13.66 28.45
C THR A 160 -19.78 12.20 28.19
N PHE A 161 -19.04 11.49 27.35
CA PHE A 161 -19.27 10.06 27.15
C PHE A 161 -18.97 9.27 28.44
N ASP A 162 -19.76 8.24 28.71
CA ASP A 162 -19.47 7.27 29.77
C ASP A 162 -18.06 6.73 29.58
N PRO A 163 -17.19 6.76 30.61
CA PRO A 163 -15.86 6.23 30.47
C PRO A 163 -15.81 4.70 30.28
N MET A 164 -16.91 3.98 30.50
CA MET A 164 -17.05 2.54 30.23
C MET A 164 -16.03 1.67 30.98
N TYR A 165 -15.56 2.12 32.15
CA TYR A 165 -14.60 1.37 32.97
C TYR A 165 -15.14 0.03 33.50
N ASN A 166 -16.47 -0.11 33.55
CA ASN A 166 -17.19 -1.32 33.95
C ASN A 166 -17.76 -2.11 32.76
N THR A 167 -17.32 -1.80 31.54
CA THR A 167 -17.75 -2.50 30.33
C THR A 167 -16.67 -3.45 29.85
N ILE A 168 -17.09 -4.71 29.61
CA ILE A 168 -16.27 -5.74 29.00
C ILE A 168 -16.77 -5.98 27.58
N TYR A 169 -15.88 -5.85 26.60
CA TYR A 169 -16.15 -6.17 25.21
C TYR A 169 -15.77 -7.62 24.94
N ILE A 170 -16.72 -8.36 24.38
CA ILE A 170 -16.57 -9.77 24.05
C ILE A 170 -16.85 -9.92 22.55
N ASP A 171 -15.91 -10.51 21.82
CA ASP A 171 -16.07 -10.81 20.40
C ASP A 171 -15.67 -12.25 20.09
N GLU A 172 -16.35 -12.83 19.11
CA GLU A 172 -16.04 -14.16 18.57
C GLU A 172 -15.30 -14.01 17.25
N LYS A 173 -14.11 -14.62 17.19
CA LYS A 173 -13.26 -14.54 16.01
C LYS A 173 -12.80 -15.90 15.54
N TRP A 174 -13.02 -16.15 14.24
CA TRP A 174 -12.50 -17.31 13.53
C TRP A 174 -11.07 -17.07 13.06
N PHE A 175 -10.17 -17.95 13.46
CA PHE A 175 -8.80 -18.01 12.97
C PHE A 175 -8.66 -19.21 12.04
N TYR A 176 -8.10 -18.98 10.86
CA TYR A 176 -7.86 -20.05 9.90
C TYR A 176 -6.48 -20.65 10.19
N ARG A 177 -6.35 -21.97 10.15
CA ARG A 177 -5.04 -22.64 10.29
C ARG A 177 -4.05 -22.16 9.26
N THR A 178 -4.53 -21.83 8.06
CA THR A 178 -3.69 -21.25 7.01
C THR A 178 -4.48 -20.27 6.13
N ARG A 179 -3.82 -19.25 5.58
CA ARG A 179 -4.44 -18.30 4.63
C ARG A 179 -4.74 -18.96 3.29
N ARG A 180 -5.83 -18.54 2.63
CA ARG A 180 -6.19 -18.98 1.27
C ARG A 180 -5.11 -18.63 0.25
N ASN A 181 -4.60 -17.39 0.33
CA ASN A 181 -3.49 -16.92 -0.49
C ASN A 181 -2.36 -16.48 0.45
N GLN A 182 -1.20 -17.10 0.37
CA GLN A 182 0.00 -16.73 1.12
C GLN A 182 1.10 -16.39 0.13
N LYS A 183 1.83 -15.30 0.42
CA LYS A 183 2.97 -14.88 -0.37
C LYS A 183 4.22 -15.49 0.23
N TYR A 184 5.04 -16.10 -0.61
CA TYR A 184 6.37 -16.59 -0.27
C TYR A 184 7.38 -15.80 -1.12
N TYR A 185 8.44 -15.33 -0.47
CA TYR A 185 9.63 -14.88 -1.18
C TYR A 185 10.55 -16.10 -1.24
N LEU A 186 10.82 -16.58 -2.45
CA LEU A 186 11.60 -17.80 -2.69
C LEU A 186 12.91 -17.40 -3.38
N ALA A 187 13.97 -18.14 -3.09
CA ALA A 187 15.21 -18.01 -3.87
C ALA A 187 14.98 -18.49 -5.32
N ASN A 188 15.85 -18.07 -6.25
CA ASN A 188 15.67 -18.36 -7.68
C ASN A 188 15.73 -19.86 -8.01
N ASP A 189 16.45 -20.62 -7.20
CA ASP A 189 16.68 -22.06 -7.28
C ASP A 189 15.76 -22.89 -6.36
N GLU A 190 14.91 -22.23 -5.57
CA GLU A 190 14.05 -22.90 -4.60
C GLU A 190 12.75 -23.40 -5.26
N GLN A 191 12.38 -24.65 -4.96
CA GLN A 191 11.13 -25.22 -5.44
C GLN A 191 9.92 -24.56 -4.77
N ARG A 192 8.87 -24.30 -5.56
CA ARG A 192 7.66 -23.66 -5.04
C ARG A 192 6.96 -24.56 -4.02
N PRO A 193 6.70 -24.07 -2.80
CA PRO A 193 6.05 -24.87 -1.77
C PRO A 193 4.62 -25.20 -2.19
N ARG A 194 4.30 -26.50 -2.22
CA ARG A 194 2.96 -26.98 -2.56
C ARG A 194 2.10 -27.09 -1.31
N ARG A 195 0.99 -26.36 -1.27
CA ARG A 195 -0.03 -26.47 -0.23
C ARG A 195 -1.34 -26.98 -0.84
N SER A 196 -1.79 -28.15 -0.41
CA SER A 196 -3.02 -28.78 -0.90
C SER A 196 -4.05 -28.93 0.22
N VAL A 197 -5.31 -28.65 -0.13
CA VAL A 197 -6.50 -28.92 0.69
C VAL A 197 -7.59 -29.37 -0.29
N LYS A 198 -8.50 -30.25 0.13
CA LYS A 198 -9.60 -30.76 -0.71
C LYS A 198 -10.51 -29.63 -1.26
N SER A 199 -10.83 -28.63 -0.43
CA SER A 199 -11.55 -27.42 -0.85
C SER A 199 -11.24 -26.24 0.07
N LYS A 200 -11.47 -25.00 -0.40
CA LYS A 200 -11.24 -23.77 0.39
C LYS A 200 -12.13 -23.69 1.64
N ASN A 201 -13.30 -24.32 1.61
CA ASN A 201 -14.22 -24.36 2.74
C ASN A 201 -13.77 -25.37 3.81
N PHE A 202 -12.89 -26.31 3.45
CA PHE A 202 -12.35 -27.33 4.34
C PHE A 202 -11.03 -26.92 5.02
N ILE A 203 -10.64 -25.64 4.93
CA ILE A 203 -9.53 -25.13 5.74
C ILE A 203 -9.98 -25.16 7.20
N GLU A 204 -9.22 -25.84 8.05
CA GLU A 204 -9.45 -25.87 9.49
C GLU A 204 -9.51 -24.43 10.05
N LYS A 205 -10.57 -24.13 10.79
CA LYS A 205 -10.78 -22.84 11.45
C LYS A 205 -10.98 -23.11 12.91
N VAL A 206 -10.43 -22.30 13.80
CA VAL A 206 -10.65 -22.36 15.25
C VAL A 206 -11.33 -21.08 15.69
N MET A 207 -12.40 -21.19 16.48
CA MET A 207 -13.07 -20.03 17.06
C MET A 207 -12.43 -19.69 18.41
N PHE A 208 -12.14 -18.41 18.60
CA PHE A 208 -11.69 -17.87 19.87
C PHE A 208 -12.64 -16.78 20.35
N LEU A 209 -12.88 -16.75 21.66
CA LEU A 209 -13.52 -15.65 22.36
C LEU A 209 -12.43 -14.67 22.79
N ALA A 210 -12.47 -13.45 22.28
CA ALA A 210 -11.59 -12.38 22.72
C ALA A 210 -12.34 -11.49 23.71
N VAL A 211 -11.73 -11.26 24.87
CA VAL A 211 -12.29 -10.43 25.93
C VAL A 211 -11.34 -9.26 26.18
N ILE A 212 -11.85 -8.04 25.96
CA ILE A 212 -11.08 -6.80 26.05
C ILE A 212 -11.90 -5.77 26.83
N THR A 213 -11.23 -4.94 27.62
CA THR A 213 -11.79 -3.79 28.32
C THR A 213 -11.02 -2.54 27.93
N ARG A 214 -11.50 -1.38 28.39
CA ARG A 214 -10.75 -0.12 28.24
C ARG A 214 -9.43 -0.19 29.02
N PRO A 215 -8.29 0.20 28.43
CA PRO A 215 -7.03 0.35 29.16
C PRO A 215 -7.13 1.43 30.24
N ARG A 216 -6.41 1.24 31.36
CA ARG A 216 -6.38 2.16 32.50
C ARG A 216 -4.96 2.69 32.69
N TYR A 217 -4.86 4.00 32.89
CA TYR A 217 -3.60 4.71 33.06
C TYR A 217 -3.57 5.42 34.41
N ASP A 218 -2.38 5.56 34.97
CA ASP A 218 -2.13 6.39 36.14
C ASP A 218 -2.16 7.89 35.77
N ASN A 219 -2.13 8.75 36.80
CA ASN A 219 -2.06 10.21 36.66
C ASN A 219 -0.82 10.67 35.88
N ASP A 220 0.29 9.93 35.98
CA ASP A 220 1.53 10.19 35.23
C ASP A 220 1.49 9.65 33.78
N GLY A 221 0.36 9.07 33.36
CA GLY A 221 0.16 8.51 32.02
C GLY A 221 0.75 7.11 31.81
N HIS A 222 1.20 6.44 32.88
CA HIS A 222 1.69 5.06 32.82
C HIS A 222 0.52 4.06 32.73
N CYS A 223 0.61 3.09 31.83
CA CYS A 223 -0.45 2.08 31.64
C CYS A 223 -0.42 1.06 32.79
N ILE A 224 -1.40 1.12 33.69
CA ILE A 224 -1.55 0.18 34.82
C ILE A 224 -2.21 -1.12 34.32
N PHE A 225 -3.15 -1.00 33.37
CA PHE A 225 -3.84 -2.15 32.80
C PHE A 225 -4.08 -1.94 31.31
N ASP A 226 -3.61 -2.86 30.49
CA ASP A 226 -3.65 -2.77 29.03
C ASP A 226 -5.03 -3.12 28.41
N GLY A 227 -5.99 -3.47 29.25
CA GLY A 227 -7.35 -3.82 28.85
C GLY A 227 -7.47 -5.21 28.23
N LYS A 228 -6.41 -6.01 28.17
CA LYS A 228 -6.49 -7.37 27.63
C LYS A 228 -6.82 -8.33 28.76
N ILE A 229 -8.03 -8.90 28.73
CA ILE A 229 -8.43 -9.94 29.70
C ILE A 229 -7.93 -11.30 29.24
N GLY A 230 -8.18 -11.66 27.97
CA GLY A 230 -7.74 -12.94 27.45
C GLY A 230 -8.32 -13.30 26.09
N ILE A 231 -7.79 -14.38 25.54
CA ILE A 231 -8.26 -15.03 24.32
C ILE A 231 -8.49 -16.50 24.66
N PHE A 232 -9.73 -16.95 24.59
CA PHE A 232 -10.14 -18.28 25.02
C PHE A 232 -10.58 -19.12 23.83
N PRO A 233 -9.96 -20.27 23.54
CA PRO A 233 -10.41 -21.14 22.46
C PRO A 233 -11.71 -21.84 22.83
N PHE A 234 -12.67 -21.93 21.89
CA PHE A 234 -13.84 -22.82 22.03
C PHE A 234 -13.48 -24.27 21.62
N THR A 235 -12.43 -24.82 22.24
CA THR A 235 -11.98 -26.19 22.01
C THR A 235 -12.08 -27.00 23.28
N ILE A 236 -12.76 -28.14 23.21
CA ILE A 236 -12.78 -29.12 24.29
C ILE A 236 -12.06 -30.36 23.77
N VAL A 237 -11.14 -30.90 24.56
CA VAL A 237 -10.53 -32.19 24.26
C VAL A 237 -11.52 -33.27 24.71
N GLU A 238 -12.12 -33.98 23.77
CA GLU A 238 -12.94 -35.16 24.06
C GLU A 238 -12.34 -36.39 23.37
N PRO A 239 -12.45 -37.58 23.96
CA PRO A 239 -12.04 -38.82 23.29
C PRO A 239 -12.98 -39.14 22.13
N ALA A 240 -12.41 -39.68 21.05
CA ALA A 240 -13.15 -40.16 19.88
C ALA A 240 -14.25 -41.16 20.24
N LYS A 241 -15.52 -40.75 20.11
CA LYS A 241 -16.68 -41.62 20.38
C LYS A 241 -16.82 -42.76 19.38
N ARG A 242 -16.40 -42.55 18.12
CA ARG A 242 -16.46 -43.54 17.03
C ARG A 242 -15.08 -43.67 16.37
N LYS A 243 -14.75 -44.88 15.91
CA LYS A 243 -13.57 -45.12 15.08
C LYS A 243 -13.83 -44.54 13.68
N SER A 244 -12.88 -43.79 13.15
CA SER A 244 -12.87 -43.32 11.76
C SER A 244 -11.52 -43.63 11.13
N GLN A 245 -11.43 -43.56 9.80
CA GLN A 245 -10.19 -43.85 9.06
C GLN A 245 -8.98 -43.02 9.56
N ASN A 246 -9.22 -41.80 10.05
CA ASN A 246 -8.17 -40.88 10.50
C ASN A 246 -8.11 -40.72 12.04
N ARG A 247 -8.90 -41.48 12.80
CA ARG A 247 -8.95 -41.36 14.27
C ARG A 247 -9.43 -42.67 14.94
N PRO A 248 -8.57 -43.41 15.66
CA PRO A 248 -8.98 -44.50 16.54
C PRO A 248 -9.96 -44.04 17.64
N ARG A 249 -10.85 -44.95 18.06
CA ARG A 249 -11.78 -44.72 19.18
C ARG A 249 -10.98 -44.53 20.47
N GLY A 250 -11.36 -43.55 21.29
CA GLY A 250 -10.68 -43.25 22.56
C GLY A 250 -9.51 -42.26 22.46
N GLU A 251 -9.02 -41.94 21.26
CA GLU A 251 -7.97 -40.92 21.10
C GLU A 251 -8.52 -39.53 21.39
N ASN A 252 -7.82 -38.80 22.26
CA ASN A 252 -8.17 -37.43 22.65
C ASN A 252 -8.02 -36.48 21.48
N PHE A 253 -9.06 -35.69 21.21
CA PHE A 253 -8.98 -34.69 20.18
C PHE A 253 -9.77 -33.43 20.49
N CYS A 254 -9.27 -32.30 19.99
CA CYS A 254 -9.96 -31.03 20.09
C CYS A 254 -11.23 -31.04 19.22
N ILE A 255 -12.39 -31.08 19.87
CA ILE A 255 -13.69 -30.81 19.28
C ILE A 255 -13.96 -29.31 19.40
N GLN A 256 -14.38 -28.71 18.28
CA GLN A 256 -15.06 -27.42 18.32
C GLN A 256 -16.53 -27.68 18.60
N LYS A 257 -17.00 -27.40 19.83
CA LYS A 257 -18.43 -27.41 20.10
C LYS A 257 -19.04 -26.14 19.55
N ILE A 258 -19.50 -26.19 18.29
CA ILE A 258 -20.45 -25.21 17.76
C ILE A 258 -21.86 -25.74 18.08
N LYS A 259 -22.23 -25.75 19.37
CA LYS A 259 -23.65 -25.73 19.71
C LYS A 259 -23.96 -24.28 20.06
N VAL A 260 -24.47 -23.53 19.08
CA VAL A 260 -25.12 -22.24 19.34
C VAL A 260 -26.47 -22.56 19.99
N SER A 261 -26.42 -22.99 21.25
CA SER A 261 -27.59 -23.01 22.14
C SER A 261 -27.48 -21.73 22.94
N PHE A 262 -28.26 -20.75 22.51
CA PHE A 262 -28.29 -19.37 22.98
C PHE A 262 -28.79 -19.32 24.43
N CYS A 263 -27.95 -19.61 25.43
CA CYS A 263 -28.19 -19.21 26.83
C CYS A 263 -26.96 -19.47 27.69
N PHE A 264 -26.05 -18.50 27.77
CA PHE A 264 -25.30 -18.30 29.01
C PHE A 264 -25.62 -16.88 29.46
N VAL A 265 -26.57 -16.79 30.38
CA VAL A 265 -26.85 -15.58 31.15
C VAL A 265 -25.64 -15.35 32.04
N TYR A 266 -24.67 -14.58 31.54
CA TYR A 266 -23.91 -13.72 32.41
C TYR A 266 -24.64 -12.39 32.41
N ASN A 267 -24.96 -11.87 33.59
CA ASN A 267 -25.58 -10.58 33.81
C ASN A 267 -24.57 -9.45 33.48
N LEU A 268 -24.14 -9.41 32.23
CA LEU A 268 -23.23 -8.45 31.64
C LEU A 268 -24.01 -7.82 30.49
N LYS A 269 -24.24 -6.50 30.54
CA LYS A 269 -24.87 -5.76 29.43
C LYS A 269 -24.05 -6.03 28.16
N LYS A 270 -24.51 -6.98 27.36
CA LYS A 270 -23.92 -7.35 26.08
C LYS A 270 -24.11 -6.16 25.15
N ILE A 271 -23.15 -5.26 25.16
CA ILE A 271 -23.07 -4.20 24.17
C ILE A 271 -22.77 -4.90 22.84
N PHE A 272 -23.82 -5.12 22.06
CA PHE A 272 -23.69 -5.29 20.62
C PHE A 272 -23.21 -3.94 20.07
N LEU A 273 -21.90 -3.71 20.14
CA LEU A 273 -21.25 -2.86 19.15
C LEU A 273 -21.53 -3.57 17.84
N PHE A 274 -22.50 -3.07 17.06
CA PHE A 274 -22.60 -3.41 15.64
C PHE A 274 -21.37 -2.78 14.99
N PRO A 275 -20.26 -3.51 14.76
CA PRO A 275 -19.20 -2.93 13.99
C PRO A 275 -19.74 -2.94 12.56
N CYS A 276 -19.57 -1.85 11.81
CA CYS A 276 -19.54 -2.01 10.36
C CYS A 276 -18.40 -3.00 10.06
N ARG A 277 -18.74 -4.29 9.94
CA ARG A 277 -17.79 -5.36 9.73
C ARG A 277 -17.38 -5.30 8.27
N ASN A 278 -16.36 -4.48 8.01
CA ASN A 278 -15.56 -4.60 6.81
C ASN A 278 -14.73 -5.87 6.97
N ASP A 279 -15.33 -7.02 6.67
CA ASP A 279 -14.60 -8.28 6.58
C ASP A 279 -13.75 -8.28 5.30
N ASP A 280 -12.72 -7.45 5.28
CA ASP A 280 -11.52 -7.79 4.54
C ASP A 280 -10.95 -9.03 5.21
N HIS A 281 -11.19 -10.21 4.61
CA HIS A 281 -10.64 -11.48 5.05
C HIS A 281 -9.09 -11.49 4.92
N LYS A 282 -8.40 -10.72 5.76
CA LYS A 282 -7.02 -10.98 6.16
C LYS A 282 -7.10 -12.05 7.24
N GLY A 283 -7.14 -13.32 6.82
CA GLY A 283 -7.04 -14.44 7.74
C GLY A 283 -5.80 -14.27 8.60
N TYR A 284 -5.97 -14.13 9.92
CA TYR A 284 -4.83 -14.11 10.82
C TYR A 284 -4.39 -15.56 11.03
N ASP A 285 -3.12 -15.83 10.76
CA ASP A 285 -2.50 -17.13 10.94
C ASP A 285 -2.10 -17.30 12.40
N ILE A 286 -2.19 -18.52 12.91
CA ILE A 286 -1.79 -18.88 14.28
C ILE A 286 -0.26 -19.11 14.33
N SER A 287 0.42 -19.19 13.19
CA SER A 287 1.81 -19.64 13.12
C SER A 287 2.92 -18.61 13.42
N GLU A 288 2.64 -17.31 13.63
CA GLU A 288 3.72 -16.29 13.58
C GLU A 288 3.66 -15.15 14.61
N LYS A 289 3.13 -15.37 15.82
CA LYS A 289 3.39 -14.43 16.93
C LYS A 289 3.93 -15.17 18.14
N GLY A 290 5.20 -14.89 18.47
CA GLY A 290 5.92 -15.31 19.67
C GLY A 290 5.35 -14.80 21.00
N ALA A 291 4.02 -14.65 21.10
CA ALA A 291 3.29 -14.42 22.34
C ALA A 291 2.55 -15.69 22.84
N LEU A 292 2.57 -16.78 22.07
CA LEU A 292 1.91 -18.06 22.42
C LEU A 292 2.85 -19.10 23.04
N SER A 293 4.14 -18.79 23.25
CA SER A 293 5.10 -19.72 23.86
C SER A 293 4.85 -20.04 25.34
N ARG A 294 3.76 -19.53 25.94
CA ARG A 294 3.31 -19.88 27.30
C ARG A 294 1.96 -20.59 27.37
N VAL A 295 1.36 -20.99 26.24
CA VAL A 295 -0.01 -21.55 26.23
C VAL A 295 -0.05 -23.06 25.98
N PHE A 296 1.08 -23.69 25.64
CA PHE A 296 1.18 -25.14 25.57
C PHE A 296 2.44 -25.61 26.29
N ASP A 297 2.31 -25.96 27.57
CA ASP A 297 3.27 -26.85 28.21
C ASP A 297 3.20 -28.23 27.51
N PRO A 298 4.33 -28.86 27.13
CA PRO A 298 4.33 -30.16 26.45
C PRO A 298 3.94 -31.33 27.37
N GLN A 299 3.78 -31.07 28.67
CA GLN A 299 3.50 -32.06 29.69
C GLN A 299 2.12 -31.78 30.27
N GLY A 300 1.10 -32.51 29.82
CA GLY A 300 -0.31 -32.29 30.14
C GLY A 300 -0.69 -32.46 31.62
N ASN A 301 -0.31 -31.50 32.47
CA ASN A 301 -0.81 -31.37 33.83
C ASN A 301 -1.62 -30.07 33.95
N SER A 302 -2.95 -30.20 34.02
CA SER A 302 -3.80 -29.09 34.45
C SER A 302 -3.59 -28.87 35.95
N CYS A 303 -3.04 -27.74 36.34
CA CYS A 303 -3.06 -27.30 37.73
C CYS A 303 -3.47 -25.83 37.81
N TYR A 304 -4.77 -25.59 37.92
CA TYR A 304 -5.27 -24.43 38.64
C TYR A 304 -6.34 -24.94 39.60
N GLN A 305 -5.89 -25.35 40.79
CA GLN A 305 -6.74 -25.36 41.97
C GLN A 305 -7.14 -23.91 42.26
N SER A 306 -8.44 -23.66 42.31
CA SER A 306 -9.03 -22.45 42.85
C SER A 306 -8.62 -22.31 44.32
N GLN A 307 -7.82 -21.29 44.65
CA GLN A 307 -7.79 -20.76 46.01
C GLN A 307 -8.64 -19.49 46.02
N MET A 308 -9.85 -19.62 46.56
CA MET A 308 -10.56 -18.51 47.16
C MET A 308 -9.75 -18.07 48.39
N ALA A 309 -9.35 -16.82 48.44
CA ALA A 309 -8.99 -16.16 49.69
C ALA A 309 -10.09 -15.13 49.98
N SER A 310 -10.56 -15.19 51.22
CA SER A 310 -11.67 -14.44 51.83
C SER A 310 -11.52 -12.94 51.77
#